data_AF-A2F5N2-F1
#
_entry.id   AF-A2F5N2-F1
#
_cell.length_a   1.000
_cell.length_b   1.000
_cell.length_c   1.000
_cell.angle_alpha   90.00
_cell.angle_beta   90.00
_cell.angle_gamma   90.00
#
_symmetry.space_group_name_H-M   'P 1'
#
loop_
_entity.id
_entity.type
_entity.pdbx_description
1 polymer ?
#
loop_
_entity_poly.entity_id
_entity_poly.type
_entity_poly.pdbx_seq_one_letter_code
_entity_poly.pdbx_strand_id
1 'polypeptide(L)'
;MGRSFSLKSSKKKGVRNVPRKFLTPDAKQKIEEIATILNHNTRQIKEYINIKTTNKNNCFSREEDEIVLNCVKKGLNSPGKISKIIGTKTCWMVRNRILYFKRRIDNLETIAIQHFLNQIHNTSSSSDSFDPFAIFEQFSESWDTENMSFGCGIFS
;
A
#
# COMPACT_ATOMS: atom_id res chain seq x y z
N MET A 1 28.73 31.38 -44.86
CA MET A 1 27.92 30.17 -44.61
C MET A 1 27.32 30.27 -43.20
N GLY A 2 26.06 30.74 -43.07
CA GLY A 2 25.38 30.88 -41.77
C GLY A 2 24.33 29.78 -41.61
N ARG A 3 24.39 29.00 -40.52
CA ARG A 3 23.37 28.00 -40.17
C ARG A 3 22.39 28.61 -39.16
N SER A 4 21.16 28.80 -39.59
CA SER A 4 20.03 29.27 -38.78
C SER A 4 19.48 28.11 -37.95
N PHE A 5 19.51 28.23 -36.62
CA PHE A 5 18.85 27.26 -35.73
C PHE A 5 17.40 27.69 -35.48
N SER A 6 16.46 26.90 -35.99
CA SER A 6 15.02 27.06 -35.72
C SER A 6 14.70 26.50 -34.33
N LEU A 7 14.38 27.39 -33.38
CA LEU A 7 13.89 27.01 -32.06
C LEU A 7 12.43 26.57 -32.16
N LYS A 8 12.19 25.27 -32.12
CA LYS A 8 10.84 24.71 -31.97
C LYS A 8 10.29 25.09 -30.59
N SER A 9 9.23 25.88 -30.57
CA SER A 9 8.50 26.26 -29.35
C SER A 9 7.97 25.01 -28.64
N SER A 10 8.57 24.68 -27.50
CA SER A 10 8.09 23.61 -26.62
C SER A 10 6.75 24.03 -26.01
N LYS A 11 5.66 23.44 -26.48
CA LYS A 11 4.32 23.62 -25.88
C LYS A 11 4.38 23.09 -24.44
N LYS A 12 4.51 23.98 -23.46
CA LYS A 12 4.37 23.67 -22.04
C LYS A 12 2.99 23.05 -21.82
N LYS A 13 2.93 21.74 -21.57
CA LYS A 13 1.69 21.06 -21.17
C LYS A 13 1.15 21.77 -19.93
N GLY A 14 -0.06 22.34 -20.04
CA GLY A 14 -0.73 23.01 -18.93
C GLY A 14 -0.77 22.10 -17.72
N VAL A 15 -0.07 22.48 -16.66
CA VAL A 15 -0.15 21.82 -15.36
C VAL A 15 -1.58 22.04 -14.88
N ARG A 16 -2.42 21.00 -14.98
CA ARG A 16 -3.77 21.04 -14.44
C ARG A 16 -3.66 21.39 -12.96
N ASN A 17 -4.19 22.56 -12.59
CA ASN A 17 -4.19 23.04 -11.23
C ASN A 17 -5.22 22.20 -10.45
N VAL A 18 -4.79 21.04 -9.94
CA VAL A 18 -5.65 20.20 -9.09
C VAL A 18 -5.76 20.92 -7.76
N PRO A 19 -6.95 21.39 -7.34
CA PRO A 19 -7.11 22.04 -6.06
C PRO A 19 -6.72 21.06 -4.96
N ARG A 20 -5.60 21.33 -4.28
CA ARG A 20 -5.19 20.55 -3.12
C ARG A 20 -6.11 20.97 -1.98
N LYS A 21 -7.00 20.08 -1.55
CA LYS A 21 -7.74 20.26 -0.30
C LYS A 21 -6.71 20.16 0.85
N PHE A 22 -6.23 21.30 1.31
CA PHE A 22 -5.35 21.35 2.46
C PHE A 22 -6.18 21.05 3.72
N LEU A 23 -5.58 20.30 4.65
CA LEU A 23 -6.12 20.18 6.00
C LEU A 23 -6.12 21.58 6.64
N THR A 24 -7.16 21.88 7.42
CA THR A 24 -7.15 23.06 8.27
C THR A 24 -5.96 22.97 9.24
N PRO A 25 -5.34 24.11 9.60
CA PRO A 25 -4.19 24.12 10.51
C PRO A 25 -4.49 23.37 11.82
N ASP A 26 -5.69 23.55 12.38
CA ASP A 26 -6.13 22.87 13.60
C ASP A 26 -6.19 21.35 13.45
N ALA A 27 -6.69 20.84 12.31
CA ALA A 27 -6.75 19.41 12.06
C ALA A 27 -5.35 18.81 11.88
N LYS A 28 -4.42 19.58 11.31
CA LYS A 28 -3.02 19.17 11.17
C LYS A 28 -2.36 19.04 12.56
N GLN A 29 -2.56 20.03 13.42
CA GLN A 29 -1.99 20.03 14.77
C GLN A 29 -2.51 18.85 15.61
N LYS A 30 -3.82 18.57 15.58
CA LYS A 30 -4.40 17.40 16.27
C LYS A 30 -3.80 16.07 15.83
N ILE A 31 -3.51 15.91 14.52
CA ILE A 31 -2.88 14.68 14.01
C ILE A 31 -1.44 14.55 14.52
N GLU A 32 -0.70 15.67 14.63
CA GLU A 32 0.66 15.70 15.16
C GLU A 32 0.69 15.37 16.67
N GLU A 33 -0.26 15.89 17.44
CA GLU A 33 -0.43 15.56 18.86
C GLU A 33 -0.72 14.06 19.06
N ILE A 34 -1.68 13.49 18.31
CA ILE A 34 -2.01 12.06 18.36
C ILE A 34 -0.80 11.21 17.98
N ALA A 35 -0.06 11.60 16.93
CA ALA A 35 1.14 10.90 16.49
C ALA A 35 2.21 10.85 17.59
N THR A 36 2.38 11.95 18.32
CA THR A 36 3.33 12.06 19.43
C THR A 36 2.90 11.19 20.61
N ILE A 37 1.61 11.23 21.00
CA ILE A 37 1.08 10.44 22.12
C ILE A 37 1.19 8.93 21.85
N LEU A 38 0.97 8.51 20.61
CA LEU A 38 0.99 7.10 20.22
C LEU A 38 2.37 6.61 19.73
N ASN A 39 3.41 7.45 19.77
CA ASN A 39 4.74 7.13 19.21
C ASN A 39 4.68 6.59 17.77
N HIS A 40 3.83 7.18 16.93
CA HIS A 40 3.63 6.79 15.54
C HIS A 40 3.91 7.94 14.58
N ASN A 41 4.17 7.60 13.32
CA ASN A 41 4.34 8.62 12.29
C ASN A 41 2.98 9.26 11.95
N THR A 42 2.93 10.58 11.79
CA THR A 42 1.73 11.31 11.33
C THR A 42 1.11 10.73 10.07
N ARG A 43 1.92 10.14 9.18
CA ARG A 43 1.44 9.43 7.98
C ARG A 43 0.62 8.19 8.34
N GLN A 44 1.06 7.39 9.31
CA GLN A 44 0.35 6.20 9.78
C GLN A 44 -0.98 6.58 10.42
N ILE A 45 -1.00 7.64 11.24
CA ILE A 45 -2.23 8.18 11.83
C ILE A 45 -3.22 8.62 10.75
N LYS A 46 -2.77 9.36 9.73
CA LYS A 46 -3.63 9.75 8.60
C LYS A 46 -4.20 8.54 7.85
N GLU A 47 -3.39 7.51 7.65
CA GLU A 47 -3.83 6.29 6.99
C GLU A 47 -4.85 5.53 7.85
N TYR A 48 -4.63 5.44 9.16
CA TYR A 48 -5.58 4.86 10.10
C TYR A 48 -6.94 5.56 10.08
N ILE A 49 -6.93 6.89 10.18
CA ILE A 49 -8.16 7.71 10.09
C ILE A 49 -8.84 7.49 8.74
N ASN A 50 -8.09 7.44 7.64
CA ASN A 50 -8.65 7.18 6.32
C ASN A 50 -9.31 5.80 6.23
N ILE A 51 -8.68 4.75 6.79
CA ILE A 51 -9.23 3.39 6.81
C ILE A 51 -10.54 3.35 7.60
N LYS A 52 -10.59 3.98 8.79
CA LYS A 52 -11.79 4.06 9.63
C LYS A 52 -12.91 4.87 8.97
N THR A 53 -12.59 6.04 8.41
CA THR A 53 -13.59 6.91 7.76
C THR A 53 -14.15 6.33 6.46
N THR A 54 -13.34 5.57 5.72
CA THR A 54 -13.79 4.91 4.47
C THR A 54 -14.30 3.48 4.68
N ASN A 55 -14.42 3.04 5.93
CA ASN A 55 -14.87 1.70 6.33
C ASN A 55 -14.16 0.56 5.58
N LYS A 56 -12.85 0.70 5.36
CA LYS A 56 -12.04 -0.32 4.67
C LYS A 56 -11.58 -1.37 5.66
N ASN A 57 -11.79 -2.64 5.35
CA ASN A 57 -11.37 -3.77 6.18
C ASN A 57 -10.14 -4.48 5.57
N ASN A 58 -9.29 -5.05 6.43
CA ASN A 58 -8.10 -5.80 5.97
C ASN A 58 -8.44 -7.25 5.57
N CYS A 59 -9.63 -7.74 5.90
CA CYS A 59 -10.06 -9.08 5.55
C CYS A 59 -10.46 -9.14 4.07
N PHE A 60 -9.80 -9.99 3.30
CA PHE A 60 -10.15 -10.23 1.90
C PHE A 60 -11.27 -11.27 1.83
N SER A 61 -12.35 -10.95 1.13
CA SER A 61 -13.35 -11.94 0.74
C SER A 61 -12.81 -12.84 -0.38
N ARG A 62 -13.47 -13.97 -0.60
CA ARG A 62 -13.16 -14.88 -1.70
C ARG A 62 -13.24 -14.17 -3.07
N GLU A 63 -14.26 -13.34 -3.26
CA GLU A 63 -14.48 -12.56 -4.49
C GLU A 63 -13.37 -11.52 -4.69
N GLU A 64 -12.95 -10.84 -3.62
CA GLU A 64 -11.86 -9.86 -3.68
C GLU A 64 -10.52 -10.53 -4.06
N ASP A 65 -10.22 -11.70 -3.49
CA ASP A 65 -9.04 -12.47 -3.84
C ASP A 65 -9.08 -12.97 -5.29
N GLU A 66 -10.25 -13.40 -5.78
CA GLU A 66 -10.44 -13.76 -7.18
C GLU A 66 -10.13 -12.57 -8.11
N ILE A 67 -10.60 -11.37 -7.77
CA ILE A 67 -10.28 -10.14 -8.52
C ILE A 67 -8.77 -9.88 -8.52
N VAL A 68 -8.10 -9.97 -7.37
CA VAL A 68 -6.65 -9.75 -7.27
C VAL A 68 -5.90 -10.75 -8.15
N LEU A 69 -6.20 -12.05 -8.04
CA LEU A 69 -5.55 -13.11 -8.81
C LEU A 69 -5.78 -12.94 -10.31
N ASN A 70 -7.02 -12.66 -10.73
CA ASN A 70 -7.34 -12.40 -12.13
C ASN A 70 -6.60 -11.18 -12.69
N CYS A 71 -6.46 -10.12 -11.90
CA CYS A 71 -5.68 -8.94 -12.31
C CYS A 71 -4.20 -9.29 -12.49
N VAL A 72 -3.60 -10.02 -11.54
CA VAL A 72 -2.19 -10.42 -11.62
C VAL A 72 -1.96 -11.36 -12.80
N LYS A 73 -2.86 -12.33 -13.03
CA LYS A 73 -2.80 -13.25 -14.19
C LYS A 73 -2.87 -12.51 -15.53
N LYS A 74 -3.60 -11.40 -15.60
CA LYS A 74 -3.65 -10.49 -16.76
C LYS A 74 -2.43 -9.57 -16.88
N GLY A 75 -1.40 -9.74 -16.04
CA GLY A 75 -0.19 -8.92 -16.00
C GLY A 75 -0.34 -7.59 -15.27
N LEU A 76 -1.48 -7.32 -14.63
CA LEU A 76 -1.70 -6.08 -13.88
C LEU A 76 -1.08 -6.19 -12.48
N ASN A 77 0.20 -5.86 -12.37
CA ASN A 77 0.95 -5.97 -11.10
C ASN A 77 0.90 -4.70 -10.23
N SER A 78 0.16 -3.66 -10.63
CA SER A 78 0.11 -2.39 -9.91
C SER A 78 -0.94 -2.42 -8.78
N PRO A 79 -0.54 -2.43 -7.49
CA PRO A 79 -1.49 -2.56 -6.38
C PRO A 79 -2.48 -1.40 -6.31
N GLY A 80 -2.04 -0.18 -6.67
CA GLY A 80 -2.90 1.00 -6.69
C GLY A 80 -3.95 0.99 -7.81
N LYS A 81 -3.73 0.26 -8.90
CA LYS A 81 -4.76 0.05 -9.93
C LYS A 81 -5.76 -0.99 -9.45
N ILE A 82 -5.29 -2.10 -8.90
CA ILE A 82 -6.14 -3.17 -8.37
C ILE A 82 -7.01 -2.67 -7.20
N SER A 83 -6.46 -1.86 -6.29
CA SER A 83 -7.23 -1.30 -5.17
C SER A 83 -8.37 -0.40 -5.62
N LYS A 84 -8.25 0.27 -6.79
CA LYS A 84 -9.33 1.06 -7.37
C LYS A 84 -10.43 0.20 -7.99
N ILE A 85 -10.06 -0.98 -8.51
CA ILE A 85 -11.03 -1.95 -9.04
C ILE A 85 -11.84 -2.56 -7.89
N ILE A 86 -11.17 -2.92 -6.79
CA ILE A 86 -11.81 -3.50 -5.61
C ILE A 86 -12.62 -2.47 -4.82
N GLY A 87 -12.12 -1.23 -4.69
CA GLY A 87 -12.79 -0.12 -4.02
C GLY A 87 -12.74 -0.18 -2.48
N THR A 88 -12.98 -1.36 -1.90
CA THR A 88 -13.04 -1.63 -0.45
C THR A 88 -11.66 -1.77 0.21
N LYS A 89 -10.59 -1.95 -0.59
CA LYS A 89 -9.23 -2.16 -0.09
C LYS A 89 -8.32 -0.97 -0.36
N THR A 90 -7.26 -0.82 0.45
CA THR A 90 -6.22 0.18 0.20
C THR A 90 -5.12 -0.40 -0.69
N CYS A 91 -4.31 0.46 -1.30
CA CYS A 91 -3.16 0.06 -2.13
C CYS A 91 -2.18 -0.84 -1.35
N TRP A 92 -1.94 -0.53 -0.07
CA TRP A 92 -1.05 -1.31 0.79
C TRP A 92 -1.61 -2.70 1.10
N MET A 93 -2.90 -2.81 1.44
CA MET A 93 -3.57 -4.11 1.67
C MET A 93 -3.43 -5.02 0.45
N VAL A 94 -3.72 -4.48 -0.74
CA VAL A 94 -3.60 -5.22 -2.00
C VAL A 94 -2.16 -5.60 -2.30
N ARG A 95 -1.18 -4.72 -2.04
CA ARG A 95 0.24 -5.04 -2.21
C ARG A 95 0.63 -6.24 -1.36
N ASN A 96 0.27 -6.25 -0.09
CA ASN A 96 0.56 -7.35 0.82
C ASN A 96 -0.12 -8.64 0.36
N ARG A 97 -1.35 -8.56 -0.14
CA ARG A 97 -2.07 -9.73 -0.65
C ARG A 97 -1.40 -10.33 -1.89
N ILE A 98 -0.93 -9.50 -2.82
CA ILE A 98 -0.17 -9.97 -3.98
C ILE A 98 1.15 -10.63 -3.55
N LEU A 99 1.87 -10.04 -2.59
CA LEU A 99 3.10 -10.64 -2.07
C LEU A 99 2.84 -12.01 -1.43
N TYR A 100 1.75 -12.12 -0.67
CA TYR A 100 1.31 -13.38 -0.09
C TYR A 100 1.04 -14.45 -1.16
N PHE A 101 0.36 -14.09 -2.25
CA PHE A 101 0.15 -15.02 -3.38
C PHE A 101 1.46 -15.44 -4.04
N LYS A 102 2.37 -14.51 -4.30
CA LYS A 102 3.68 -14.81 -4.91
C LYS A 102 4.55 -15.72 -4.05
N ARG A 103 4.41 -15.68 -2.73
CA ARG A 103 5.15 -16.57 -1.81
C ARG A 103 4.60 -17.99 -1.77
N ARG A 104 3.31 -18.16 -2.07
CA ARG A 104 2.63 -19.48 -2.03
C ARG A 104 2.45 -20.12 -3.40
N ILE A 105 2.65 -19.34 -4.46
CA ILE A 105 2.44 -19.77 -5.83
C ILE A 105 3.73 -19.50 -6.60
N ASP A 106 4.45 -20.57 -6.95
CA ASP A 106 5.66 -20.49 -7.75
C ASP A 106 5.38 -19.97 -9.17
N ASN A 107 4.18 -20.28 -9.72
CA ASN A 107 3.73 -19.80 -11.03
C ASN A 107 2.25 -19.41 -11.03
N LEU A 108 1.96 -18.10 -10.93
CA LEU A 108 0.60 -17.57 -10.88
C LEU A 108 -0.18 -17.75 -12.20
N GLU A 109 0.53 -17.99 -13.29
CA GLU A 109 -0.07 -18.11 -14.63
C GLU A 109 -0.73 -19.48 -14.85
N THR A 110 -0.16 -20.54 -14.26
CA THR A 110 -0.55 -21.93 -14.49
C THR A 110 -1.53 -22.49 -13.46
N ILE A 111 -1.69 -21.83 -12.30
CA ILE A 111 -2.59 -22.33 -11.25
C ILE A 111 -4.07 -22.12 -11.61
N ALA A 112 -4.87 -23.15 -11.33
CA ALA A 112 -6.31 -23.06 -11.28
C ALA A 112 -6.73 -22.20 -10.08
N ILE A 113 -7.11 -20.94 -10.35
CA ILE A 113 -7.50 -19.93 -9.35
C ILE A 113 -8.50 -20.49 -8.32
N GLN A 114 -9.48 -21.27 -8.78
CA GLN A 114 -10.51 -21.86 -7.92
C GLN A 114 -9.96 -22.84 -6.89
N HIS A 115 -8.97 -23.67 -7.28
CA HIS A 115 -8.33 -24.62 -6.36
C HIS A 115 -7.57 -23.89 -5.25
N PHE A 116 -6.85 -22.84 -5.61
CA PHE A 116 -6.09 -22.03 -4.65
C PHE A 116 -7.01 -21.22 -3.71
N LEU A 117 -8.09 -20.64 -4.23
CA LEU A 117 -9.07 -19.95 -3.39
C LEU A 117 -9.72 -20.89 -2.36
N ASN A 118 -10.01 -22.13 -2.76
CA ASN A 118 -10.51 -23.14 -1.84
C ASN A 118 -9.51 -23.43 -0.71
N GLN A 119 -8.20 -23.50 -1.01
CA GLN A 119 -7.18 -23.74 0.03
C GLN A 119 -7.06 -22.58 1.04
N ILE A 120 -7.28 -21.35 0.61
CA ILE A 120 -7.18 -20.17 1.49
C ILE A 120 -8.44 -19.99 2.34
N HIS A 121 -9.62 -20.20 1.75
CA HIS A 121 -10.89 -19.85 2.39
C HIS A 121 -11.57 -21.04 3.09
N ASN A 122 -11.24 -22.29 2.74
CA ASN A 122 -11.86 -23.48 3.33
C ASN A 122 -11.13 -24.03 4.58
N THR A 123 -10.02 -23.44 5.02
CA THR A 123 -9.35 -23.82 6.28
C THR A 123 -10.07 -23.31 7.54
N SER A 124 -11.32 -22.87 7.41
CA SER A 124 -12.11 -22.22 8.46
C SER A 124 -12.84 -23.23 9.37
N SER A 125 -12.12 -24.23 9.89
CA SER A 125 -12.58 -25.07 11.00
C SER A 125 -11.58 -25.20 12.14
N SER A 126 -10.71 -24.21 12.33
CA SER A 126 -10.00 -24.02 13.59
C SER A 126 -9.82 -22.53 13.86
N SER A 127 -10.32 -22.12 15.01
CA SER A 127 -10.35 -20.78 15.57
C SER A 127 -8.95 -20.18 15.71
N ASP A 128 -8.54 -19.37 14.75
CA ASP A 128 -7.54 -18.33 14.98
C ASP A 128 -8.20 -17.01 14.59
N SER A 129 -8.56 -16.23 15.61
CA SER A 129 -8.97 -14.84 15.42
C SER A 129 -7.80 -14.10 14.80
N PHE A 130 -7.88 -13.82 13.50
CA PHE A 130 -6.93 -12.96 12.81
C PHE A 130 -7.09 -11.55 13.36
N ASP A 131 -6.27 -11.19 14.35
CA ASP A 131 -6.18 -9.83 14.85
C ASP A 131 -5.29 -9.00 13.90
N PRO A 132 -5.86 -8.06 13.12
CA PRO A 132 -5.07 -7.21 12.24
C PRO A 132 -4.09 -6.30 12.99
N PHE A 133 -4.19 -6.17 14.32
CA PHE A 133 -3.23 -5.42 15.15
C PHE A 133 -1.99 -6.24 15.54
N ALA A 134 -2.07 -7.57 15.65
CA ALA A 134 -0.92 -8.42 15.96
C ALA A 134 0.18 -8.34 14.88
N ILE A 135 -0.20 -8.12 13.62
CA ILE A 135 0.75 -7.90 12.50
C ILE A 135 1.38 -6.50 12.57
N PHE A 136 0.67 -5.52 13.11
CA PHE A 136 1.18 -4.15 13.22
C PHE A 136 2.18 -4.02 14.37
N GLU A 137 1.98 -4.72 15.49
CA GLU A 137 2.97 -4.87 16.56
C GLU A 137 4.26 -5.56 16.06
N GLN A 138 4.14 -6.67 15.32
CA GLN A 138 5.31 -7.34 14.72
C GLN A 138 6.09 -6.46 13.71
N PHE A 139 5.40 -5.56 13.01
CA PHE A 139 6.08 -4.62 12.10
C PHE A 139 6.74 -3.43 12.82
N SER A 140 6.24 -3.07 14.01
CA SER A 140 6.84 -2.02 14.85
C SER A 140 8.13 -2.50 15.52
N GLU A 141 8.20 -3.78 15.92
CA GLU A 141 9.40 -4.35 16.55
C GLU A 141 10.55 -4.60 15.56
N SER A 142 10.27 -4.70 14.26
CA SER A 142 11.28 -5.02 13.24
C SER A 142 12.04 -3.81 12.68
N TRP A 143 11.72 -2.58 13.07
CA TRP A 143 12.43 -1.37 12.57
C TRP A 143 13.48 -0.81 13.53
N ASP A 144 13.57 -1.32 14.76
CA ASP A 144 14.46 -0.77 15.80
C ASP A 144 15.78 -1.54 16.01
N THR A 145 16.15 -2.50 15.16
CA THR A 145 17.38 -3.32 15.36
C THR A 145 18.45 -3.29 14.27
N GLU A 146 18.33 -2.50 13.20
CA GLU A 146 19.40 -2.39 12.18
C GLU A 146 19.82 -0.95 11.82
N ASN A 147 19.76 -0.01 12.76
CA ASN A 147 20.37 1.32 12.59
C ASN A 147 21.24 1.75 13.78
N MET A 148 22.09 0.84 14.28
CA MET A 148 23.30 1.25 15.00
C MET A 148 24.54 0.83 14.21
N SER A 149 25.44 1.80 14.00
CA SER A 149 26.74 1.71 13.31
C SER A 149 26.74 1.92 11.79
N PHE A 150 26.38 3.14 11.36
CA PHE A 150 27.20 3.80 10.34
C PHE A 150 28.18 4.72 11.05
N GLY A 151 29.45 4.27 11.08
CA GLY A 151 30.56 4.99 11.67
C GLY A 151 30.68 6.40 11.09
N CYS A 152 30.73 7.37 11.98
CA CYS A 152 31.19 8.72 11.70
C CYS A 152 32.69 8.64 11.38
N GLY A 153 33.03 8.43 10.12
CA GLY A 153 34.39 8.57 9.60
C GLY A 153 34.70 10.04 9.37
N ILE A 154 35.39 10.63 10.34
CA ILE A 154 35.93 11.99 10.31
C ILE A 154 36.88 12.14 9.12
N PHE A 155 36.61 13.12 8.26
CA PHE A 155 37.62 13.69 7.37
C PHE A 155 38.58 14.52 8.21
N SER A 156 39.85 14.12 8.24
CA SER A 156 41.01 14.98 8.49
C SER A 156 42.22 14.36 7.80
#